data_AF-A0A1J5QJ17-F1
#
_entry.id   AF-A0A1J5QJ17-F1
#
_cell.length_a   1.000
_cell.length_b   1.000
_cell.length_c   1.000
_cell.angle_alpha   90.00
_cell.angle_beta   90.00
_cell.angle_gamma   90.00
#
_symmetry.space_group_name_H-M   'P 1'
#
loop_
_entity.id
_entity.type
_entity.pdbx_description
1 polymer ?
#
loop_
_entity_poly.entity_id
_entity_poly.type
_entity_poly.pdbx_seq_one_letter_code
_entity_poly.pdbx_strand_id
1 'polypeptide(L)'
;MRIADEVAQVRTVAAPRDGLLRDLFGQVLVPLSVQRVDGTAESVVCPGRDLEVRTGDAVSLLGPAATWDEVVRSTHPAVELATVRSPTGQAHGEHGPAGAVRRWGRALARATDTRLRRALATLLGLGLLSIVVLMFGYREADGTRMTLLDALYFTAETIGTIGYGDFSFRAQPSWLRAYAVLLMVTGAVLAALVYALLTNLLVSQRLQESLGHGQVTDLRGHVIVVGLGSVGVRVVESVVATGTPVVVVETDETNRYLAQVRGLGAKVVLGDATLARTLQLVNLDRARAVAVLTSDDLTNLEVALAMRDWLGERTDVPVAIRLADRRLAATVRQAFGFTHVRSTDELAAPWFVGAALGLEVLGTFFAGDVPLLYARVQVTPGGGLDGARLDALTGRSRVLSVRHRGEREVHRVVRRWTTLEADDEAFVVGPHEELLGLLRQDALPSDRPARDDDRSRGNGAG
;
A
#
# COMPACT_ATOMS: atom_id res chain seq x y z
N MET A 1 12.02 2.61 -18.53
CA MET A 1 12.39 4.03 -18.70
C MET A 1 12.81 4.27 -20.14
N ARG A 2 12.76 5.51 -20.63
CA ARG A 2 13.42 5.85 -21.90
C ARG A 2 14.84 6.30 -21.61
N ILE A 3 15.81 5.68 -22.25
CA ILE A 3 17.22 6.10 -22.22
C ILE A 3 17.53 6.58 -23.63
N ALA A 4 17.70 7.89 -23.78
CA ALA A 4 17.67 8.52 -25.10
C ALA A 4 16.39 8.11 -25.86
N ASP A 5 16.54 7.47 -27.03
CA ASP A 5 15.41 7.12 -27.89
C ASP A 5 14.78 5.75 -27.60
N GLU A 6 15.42 4.89 -26.81
CA GLU A 6 15.01 3.51 -26.61
C GLU A 6 14.34 3.24 -25.25
N VAL A 7 13.39 2.29 -25.25
CA VAL A 7 12.75 1.82 -24.02
C VAL A 7 13.62 0.74 -23.38
N ALA A 8 14.17 1.05 -22.21
CA ALA A 8 14.90 0.13 -21.38
C ALA A 8 14.06 -0.36 -20.20
N GLN A 9 14.27 -1.62 -19.81
CA GLN A 9 13.62 -2.26 -18.67
C GLN A 9 14.64 -2.65 -17.62
N VAL A 10 14.24 -2.47 -16.36
CA VAL A 10 14.95 -3.01 -15.21
C VAL A 10 14.22 -4.27 -14.80
N ARG A 11 14.93 -5.39 -14.70
CA ARG A 11 14.39 -6.62 -14.13
C ARG A 11 15.40 -7.23 -13.18
N THR A 12 14.87 -7.89 -12.16
CA THR A 12 15.66 -8.65 -11.19
C THR A 12 15.49 -10.14 -11.51
N VAL A 13 16.60 -10.83 -11.66
CA VAL A 13 16.67 -12.27 -11.94
C VAL A 13 17.58 -12.95 -10.93
N ALA A 14 17.30 -14.21 -10.60
CA ALA A 14 18.20 -15.01 -9.80
C ALA A 14 19.41 -15.44 -10.66
N ALA A 15 20.62 -15.34 -10.11
CA ALA A 15 21.81 -15.85 -10.76
C ALA A 15 21.68 -17.38 -10.95
N PRO A 16 21.80 -17.89 -12.19
CA PRO A 16 21.51 -19.30 -12.49
C PRO A 16 22.61 -20.26 -12.00
N ARG A 17 23.83 -19.75 -11.84
CA ARG A 17 25.01 -20.49 -11.37
C ARG A 17 26.05 -19.52 -10.83
N ASP A 18 27.05 -20.05 -10.15
CA ASP A 18 28.19 -19.29 -9.67
C ASP A 18 29.04 -18.78 -10.86
N GLY A 19 29.53 -17.55 -10.77
CA GLY A 19 30.41 -16.96 -11.78
C GLY A 19 30.40 -15.43 -11.80
N LEU A 20 31.10 -14.85 -12.78
CA LEU A 20 31.17 -13.41 -12.97
C LEU A 20 29.93 -12.89 -13.71
N LEU A 21 29.48 -11.67 -13.36
CA LEU A 21 28.35 -11.03 -14.04
C LEU A 21 28.53 -10.93 -15.56
N ARG A 22 29.74 -10.65 -16.05
CA ARG A 22 30.05 -10.62 -17.49
C ARG A 22 29.80 -11.94 -18.20
N ASP A 23 30.04 -13.07 -17.53
CA ASP A 23 29.95 -14.40 -18.12
C ASP A 23 28.50 -14.90 -18.12
N LEU A 24 27.71 -14.45 -17.15
CA LEU A 24 26.32 -14.86 -16.97
C LEU A 24 25.34 -14.01 -17.79
N PHE A 25 25.57 -12.70 -17.88
CA PHE A 25 24.62 -11.75 -18.47
C PHE A 25 25.18 -10.94 -19.65
N GLY A 26 26.40 -11.26 -20.09
CA GLY A 26 27.03 -10.68 -21.27
C GLY A 26 27.35 -9.20 -21.13
N GLN A 27 27.45 -8.51 -22.27
CA GLN A 27 27.88 -7.11 -22.34
C GLN A 27 26.77 -6.09 -22.65
N VAL A 28 25.55 -6.55 -22.94
CA VAL A 28 24.43 -5.65 -23.26
C VAL A 28 23.72 -5.19 -21.99
N LEU A 29 23.55 -6.10 -21.03
CA LEU A 29 22.89 -5.79 -19.77
C LEU A 29 23.83 -5.05 -18.81
N VAL A 30 23.29 -4.01 -18.16
CA VAL A 30 24.01 -3.17 -17.20
C VAL A 30 23.60 -3.59 -15.79
N PRO A 31 24.51 -4.15 -14.97
CA PRO A 31 24.21 -4.46 -13.58
C PRO A 31 23.95 -3.19 -12.77
N LEU A 32 22.82 -3.16 -12.07
CA LEU A 32 22.41 -2.04 -11.21
C LEU A 32 22.43 -2.40 -9.73
N SER A 33 22.13 -3.64 -9.37
CA SER A 33 22.30 -4.12 -7.99
C SER A 33 22.46 -5.63 -7.93
N VAL A 34 23.16 -6.10 -6.90
CA VAL A 34 23.24 -7.52 -6.54
C VAL A 34 22.90 -7.65 -5.05
N GLN A 35 21.91 -8.48 -4.75
CA GLN A 35 21.50 -8.83 -3.41
C GLN A 35 21.80 -10.31 -3.18
N ARG A 36 22.53 -10.60 -2.10
CA ARG A 36 22.96 -11.97 -1.78
C ARG A 36 21.78 -12.79 -1.27
N VAL A 37 21.71 -14.08 -1.65
CA VAL A 37 20.65 -15.01 -1.20
C VAL A 37 20.52 -15.06 0.31
N ASP A 38 21.66 -15.04 1.01
CA ASP A 38 21.72 -15.18 2.46
C ASP A 38 21.08 -13.99 3.19
N GLY A 39 20.75 -12.89 2.49
CA GLY A 39 20.04 -11.72 3.04
C GLY A 39 20.82 -10.92 4.10
N THR A 40 22.02 -11.37 4.47
CA THR A 40 22.85 -10.81 5.55
C THR A 40 23.76 -9.65 5.10
N ALA A 41 23.98 -9.49 3.80
CA ALA A 41 24.87 -8.47 3.25
C ALA A 41 24.10 -7.30 2.63
N GLU A 42 24.61 -6.07 2.81
CA GLU A 42 24.12 -4.88 2.10
C GLU A 42 24.17 -5.14 0.58
N SER A 43 23.15 -4.67 -0.14
CA SER A 43 23.10 -4.82 -1.59
C SER A 43 24.27 -4.08 -2.23
N VAL A 44 25.01 -4.77 -3.12
CA VAL A 44 26.08 -4.12 -3.88
C VAL A 44 25.43 -3.30 -4.99
N VAL A 45 25.66 -1.98 -4.97
CA VAL A 45 25.01 -1.03 -5.88
C VAL A 45 25.91 -0.73 -7.07
N CYS A 46 25.32 -0.71 -8.27
CA CYS A 46 25.99 -0.48 -9.56
C CYS A 46 27.29 -1.28 -9.72
N PRO A 47 27.30 -2.60 -9.45
CA PRO A 47 28.54 -3.36 -9.39
C PRO A 47 29.30 -3.37 -10.72
N GLY A 48 30.62 -3.55 -10.64
CA GLY A 48 31.43 -3.88 -11.80
C GLY A 48 31.03 -5.25 -12.37
N ARG A 49 31.23 -5.44 -13.68
CA ARG A 49 30.96 -6.73 -14.35
C ARG A 49 31.85 -7.89 -13.90
N ASP A 50 32.89 -7.59 -13.13
CA ASP A 50 33.84 -8.54 -12.54
C ASP A 50 33.42 -8.99 -11.14
N LEU A 51 32.25 -8.57 -10.67
CA LEU A 51 31.72 -9.08 -9.41
C LEU A 51 31.31 -10.55 -9.59
N GLU A 52 31.79 -11.38 -8.68
CA GLU A 52 31.39 -12.78 -8.57
C GLU A 52 30.06 -12.91 -7.80
N VAL A 53 29.11 -13.61 -8.42
CA VAL A 53 27.78 -13.91 -7.88
C VAL A 53 27.62 -15.40 -7.62
N ARG A 54 26.80 -15.73 -6.62
CA ARG A 54 26.45 -17.11 -6.28
C ARG A 54 25.09 -17.45 -6.83
N THR A 55 24.85 -18.74 -7.03
CA THR A 55 23.57 -19.29 -7.46
C THR A 55 22.45 -18.80 -6.53
N GLY A 56 21.39 -18.24 -7.13
CA GLY A 56 20.26 -17.66 -6.42
C GLY A 56 20.38 -16.17 -6.12
N ASP A 57 21.57 -15.55 -6.18
CA ASP A 57 21.74 -14.12 -5.89
C ASP A 57 20.81 -13.31 -6.79
N ALA A 58 20.06 -12.36 -6.21
CA ALA A 58 19.13 -11.53 -6.96
C ALA A 58 19.91 -10.40 -7.66
N VAL A 59 19.99 -10.48 -8.98
CA VAL A 59 20.72 -9.53 -9.83
C VAL A 59 19.73 -8.65 -10.58
N SER A 60 19.78 -7.35 -10.32
CA SER A 60 18.99 -6.36 -11.05
C SER A 60 19.81 -5.79 -12.19
N LEU A 61 19.29 -5.95 -13.40
CA LEU A 61 19.95 -5.53 -14.62
C LEU A 61 19.07 -4.52 -15.36
N LEU A 62 19.72 -3.64 -16.10
CA LEU A 62 19.10 -2.70 -17.02
C LEU A 62 19.48 -3.05 -18.45
N GLY A 63 18.51 -3.09 -19.34
CA GLY A 63 18.77 -3.33 -20.75
C GLY A 63 17.58 -3.10 -21.66
N PRO A 64 17.78 -3.25 -22.98
CA PRO A 64 16.72 -3.15 -23.97
C PRO A 64 15.67 -4.23 -23.73
N ALA A 65 14.40 -3.93 -24.00
CA ALA A 65 13.32 -4.91 -23.86
C ALA A 65 13.56 -6.20 -24.68
N ALA A 66 14.11 -6.08 -25.89
CA ALA A 66 14.39 -7.22 -26.78
C ALA A 66 15.43 -8.22 -26.22
N THR A 67 16.40 -7.74 -25.44
CA THR A 67 17.44 -8.59 -24.84
C THR A 67 16.87 -9.46 -23.72
N TRP A 68 15.82 -9.00 -23.05
CA TRP A 68 15.18 -9.75 -21.96
C TRP A 68 14.49 -11.02 -22.44
N ASP A 69 13.98 -11.06 -23.66
CA ASP A 69 13.32 -12.25 -24.20
C ASP A 69 14.29 -13.44 -24.30
N GLU A 70 15.58 -13.18 -24.55
CA GLU A 70 16.63 -14.20 -24.64
C GLU A 70 17.06 -14.70 -23.25
N VAL A 71 17.24 -13.79 -22.28
CA VAL A 71 17.65 -14.12 -20.91
C VAL A 71 16.55 -14.87 -20.15
N VAL A 72 15.28 -14.49 -20.32
CA VAL A 72 14.13 -15.17 -19.69
C VAL A 72 14.01 -16.62 -20.18
N ARG A 73 14.32 -16.89 -21.47
CA ARG A 73 14.33 -18.25 -22.02
C ARG A 73 15.43 -19.13 -21.42
N SER A 74 16.56 -18.56 -20.99
CA SER A 74 17.69 -19.31 -20.44
C SER A 74 17.69 -19.45 -18.92
N THR A 75 16.85 -18.70 -18.19
CA THR A 75 16.85 -18.64 -16.71
C THR A 75 15.63 -19.27 -16.03
N HIS A 76 14.65 -19.78 -16.78
CA HIS A 76 13.53 -20.51 -16.23
C HIS A 76 13.57 -22.02 -16.58
N PRO A 77 13.55 -22.95 -15.60
CA PRO A 77 12.69 -24.11 -15.76
C PRO A 77 11.25 -23.58 -15.83
N ALA A 78 10.50 -24.05 -16.81
CA ALA A 78 9.16 -23.58 -17.15
C ALA A 78 8.31 -23.30 -15.91
N VAL A 79 7.97 -22.02 -15.67
CA VAL A 79 6.68 -21.70 -15.06
C VAL A 79 5.66 -21.88 -16.17
N GLU A 80 5.35 -23.15 -16.42
CA GLU A 80 4.22 -23.56 -17.22
C GLU A 80 2.98 -22.92 -16.56
N LEU A 81 2.16 -22.23 -17.37
CA LEU A 81 0.77 -21.97 -17.00
C LEU A 81 0.12 -23.32 -16.72
N ALA A 82 0.17 -23.76 -15.46
CA ALA A 82 -0.33 -25.06 -15.06
C ALA A 82 -1.85 -25.07 -15.22
N THR A 83 -2.29 -25.80 -16.24
CA THR A 83 -3.67 -26.23 -16.43
C THR A 83 -4.22 -26.86 -15.16
N VAL A 84 -5.38 -26.36 -14.75
CA VAL A 84 -6.15 -26.79 -13.59
C VAL A 84 -6.44 -28.30 -13.65
N ARG A 85 -5.96 -29.04 -12.65
CA ARG A 85 -6.52 -30.33 -12.25
C ARG A 85 -7.03 -30.24 -10.82
N SER A 86 -8.30 -30.59 -10.67
CA SER A 86 -9.03 -30.67 -9.41
C SER A 86 -8.53 -31.81 -8.54
N PRO A 87 -8.39 -31.62 -7.22
CA PRO A 87 -8.49 -32.71 -6.27
C PRO A 87 -9.81 -32.62 -5.49
N THR A 88 -10.60 -33.67 -5.64
CA THR A 88 -11.60 -34.15 -4.68
C THR A 88 -10.92 -34.65 -3.41
N GLY A 89 -11.51 -34.41 -2.23
CA GLY A 89 -11.19 -35.19 -1.03
C GLY A 89 -11.15 -34.41 0.28
N GLN A 90 -12.32 -34.36 0.93
CA GLN A 90 -12.62 -34.22 2.36
C GLN A 90 -11.47 -34.31 3.40
N ALA A 91 -11.56 -33.49 4.46
CA ALA A 91 -11.79 -34.02 5.82
C ALA A 91 -12.36 -32.93 6.77
N HIS A 92 -13.34 -33.35 7.57
CA HIS A 92 -14.04 -32.57 8.59
C HIS A 92 -13.17 -32.36 9.84
N GLY A 93 -13.38 -31.23 10.54
CA GLY A 93 -12.95 -31.01 11.92
C GLY A 93 -14.04 -30.27 12.71
N GLU A 94 -14.42 -30.87 13.82
CA GLU A 94 -15.67 -30.69 14.57
C GLU A 94 -15.84 -29.30 15.23
N HIS A 95 -17.04 -28.74 15.13
CA HIS A 95 -17.39 -27.45 15.74
C HIS A 95 -18.59 -27.62 16.69
N GLY A 96 -18.33 -27.53 18.00
CA GLY A 96 -19.36 -27.55 19.03
C GLY A 96 -20.17 -26.23 19.12
N PRO A 97 -21.48 -26.29 19.40
CA PRO A 97 -22.39 -25.13 19.34
C PRO A 97 -22.16 -24.06 20.43
N ALA A 98 -21.49 -24.39 21.53
CA ALA A 98 -21.30 -23.47 22.66
C ALA A 98 -20.22 -22.39 22.42
N GLY A 99 -19.30 -22.61 21.46
CA GLY A 99 -18.26 -21.64 21.10
C GLY A 99 -18.72 -20.59 20.08
N ALA A 100 -19.76 -20.89 19.30
CA ALA A 100 -20.30 -19.99 18.28
C ALA A 100 -21.03 -18.79 18.91
N VAL A 101 -21.85 -19.01 19.95
CA VAL A 101 -22.67 -17.97 20.58
C VAL A 101 -21.82 -16.91 21.30
N ARG A 102 -20.74 -17.30 21.99
CA ARG A 102 -19.81 -16.35 22.65
C ARG A 102 -18.91 -15.58 21.68
N ARG A 103 -18.71 -16.10 20.46
CA ARG A 103 -17.98 -15.42 19.38
C ARG A 103 -18.89 -14.48 18.60
N TRP A 104 -20.14 -14.87 18.35
CA TRP A 104 -21.18 -14.00 17.81
C TRP A 104 -21.44 -12.79 18.71
N GLY A 105 -21.56 -12.97 20.03
CA GLY A 105 -21.73 -11.84 20.95
C GLY A 105 -20.57 -10.83 20.97
N ARG A 106 -19.32 -11.32 20.83
CA ARG A 106 -18.11 -10.48 20.77
C ARG A 106 -17.84 -9.91 19.38
N ALA A 107 -18.39 -10.50 18.33
CA ALA A 107 -18.35 -9.97 16.96
C ALA A 107 -19.43 -8.89 16.77
N LEU A 108 -20.62 -9.09 17.33
CA LEU A 108 -21.70 -8.10 17.31
C LEU A 108 -21.35 -6.85 18.15
N ALA A 109 -20.72 -7.05 19.32
CA ALA A 109 -20.27 -5.94 20.17
C ALA A 109 -19.11 -5.11 19.57
N ARG A 110 -18.38 -5.66 18.59
CA ARG A 110 -17.33 -4.96 17.83
C ARG A 110 -17.83 -4.35 16.51
N ALA A 111 -18.99 -4.79 16.02
CA ALA A 111 -19.65 -4.27 14.82
C ALA A 111 -20.69 -3.16 15.12
N THR A 112 -21.09 -2.97 16.38
CA THR A 112 -21.98 -1.87 16.80
C THR A 112 -21.18 -0.60 17.10
N ASP A 113 -21.57 0.50 16.45
CA ASP A 113 -21.05 1.86 16.72
C ASP A 113 -21.07 2.15 18.24
N THR A 114 -19.96 2.72 18.74
CA THR A 114 -19.80 3.13 20.14
C THR A 114 -20.94 4.06 20.59
N ARG A 115 -21.52 4.83 19.65
CA ARG A 115 -22.68 5.71 19.89
C ARG A 115 -23.95 4.93 20.25
N LEU A 116 -24.28 3.87 19.51
CA LEU A 116 -25.46 3.03 19.80
C LEU A 116 -25.33 2.30 21.13
N ARG A 117 -24.13 1.79 21.44
CA ARG A 117 -23.86 1.14 22.73
C ARG A 117 -24.03 2.09 23.91
N ARG A 118 -23.52 3.33 23.79
CA ARG A 118 -23.71 4.37 24.81
C ARG A 118 -25.19 4.73 24.96
N ALA A 119 -25.92 4.94 23.86
CA ALA A 119 -27.35 5.26 23.89
C ALA A 119 -28.21 4.16 24.53
N LEU A 120 -27.94 2.88 24.20
CA LEU A 120 -28.59 1.74 24.82
C LEU A 120 -28.25 1.62 26.32
N ALA A 121 -26.99 1.81 26.69
CA ALA A 121 -26.57 1.78 28.09
C ALA A 121 -27.21 2.92 28.90
N THR A 122 -27.32 4.13 28.34
CA THR A 122 -28.00 5.25 29.01
C THR A 122 -29.50 5.02 29.13
N LEU A 123 -30.14 4.45 28.11
CA LEU A 123 -31.58 4.11 28.15
C LEU A 123 -31.87 3.01 29.19
N LEU A 124 -31.06 1.95 29.22
CA LEU A 124 -31.15 0.88 30.23
C LEU A 124 -30.88 1.41 31.64
N GLY A 125 -29.86 2.27 31.79
CA GLY A 125 -29.56 2.93 33.06
C GLY A 125 -30.70 3.82 33.55
N LEU A 126 -31.32 4.59 32.66
CA LEU A 126 -32.50 5.40 32.96
C LEU A 126 -33.68 4.52 33.38
N GLY A 127 -33.92 3.41 32.68
CA GLY A 127 -34.97 2.45 33.03
C GLY A 127 -34.77 1.82 34.41
N LEU A 128 -33.56 1.35 34.71
CA LEU A 128 -33.21 0.80 36.02
C LEU A 128 -33.36 1.83 37.14
N LEU A 129 -32.92 3.07 36.90
CA LEU A 129 -33.10 4.17 37.84
C LEU A 129 -34.58 4.45 38.09
N SER A 130 -35.40 4.47 37.03
CA SER A 130 -36.85 4.65 37.12
C SER A 130 -37.52 3.57 37.95
N ILE A 131 -37.18 2.30 37.74
CA ILE A 131 -37.71 1.20 38.55
C ILE A 131 -37.41 1.41 40.04
N VAL A 132 -36.17 1.79 40.39
CA VAL A 132 -35.80 2.07 41.79
C VAL A 132 -36.58 3.26 42.34
N VAL A 133 -36.64 4.38 41.61
CA VAL A 133 -37.37 5.58 42.03
C VAL A 133 -38.85 5.29 42.25
N LEU A 134 -39.46 4.48 41.39
CA LEU A 134 -40.86 4.11 41.48
C LEU A 134 -41.14 3.16 42.65
N MET A 135 -40.32 2.13 42.85
CA MET A 135 -40.51 1.17 43.96
C MET A 135 -40.44 1.84 45.34
N PHE A 136 -39.58 2.86 45.51
CA PHE A 136 -39.41 3.54 46.79
C PHE A 136 -40.23 4.84 46.92
N GLY A 137 -40.49 5.52 45.80
CA GLY A 137 -41.11 6.84 45.77
C GLY A 137 -42.61 6.84 45.48
N TYR A 138 -43.11 5.86 44.72
CA TYR A 138 -44.53 5.78 44.33
C TYR A 138 -45.35 5.09 45.42
N ARG A 139 -46.53 5.65 45.74
CA ARG A 139 -47.50 5.06 46.66
C ARG A 139 -48.81 4.74 45.96
N GLU A 140 -49.28 3.52 46.09
CA GLU A 140 -50.56 3.12 45.53
C GLU A 140 -51.75 3.69 46.33
N ALA A 141 -52.95 3.59 45.77
CA ALA A 141 -54.17 4.14 46.37
C ALA A 141 -54.54 3.46 47.70
N ASP A 142 -54.12 2.21 47.88
CA ASP A 142 -54.24 1.44 49.11
C ASP A 142 -53.11 1.73 50.14
N GLY A 143 -52.18 2.63 49.79
CA GLY A 143 -51.05 3.04 50.62
C GLY A 143 -49.83 2.12 50.53
N THR A 144 -49.88 1.06 49.71
CA THR A 144 -48.76 0.14 49.51
C THR A 144 -47.70 0.71 48.55
N ARG A 145 -46.55 0.03 48.48
CA ARG A 145 -45.47 0.38 47.54
C ARG A 145 -45.59 -0.45 46.28
N MET A 146 -45.20 0.15 45.17
CA MET A 146 -45.26 -0.49 43.87
C MET A 146 -44.32 -1.71 43.80
N THR A 147 -44.83 -2.82 43.27
CA THR A 147 -44.04 -4.03 43.10
C THR A 147 -42.97 -3.83 42.02
N LEU A 148 -41.95 -4.71 42.00
CA LEU A 148 -40.89 -4.65 40.97
C LEU A 148 -41.46 -4.79 39.55
N LEU A 149 -42.45 -5.66 39.37
CA LEU A 149 -43.05 -5.92 38.07
C LEU A 149 -43.87 -4.71 37.60
N ASP A 150 -44.63 -4.09 38.50
CA ASP A 150 -45.43 -2.90 38.21
C ASP A 150 -44.54 -1.68 37.93
N ALA A 151 -43.42 -1.54 38.65
CA ALA A 151 -42.44 -0.49 38.41
C ALA A 151 -41.74 -0.64 37.05
N LEU A 152 -41.42 -1.88 36.64
CA LEU A 152 -40.90 -2.17 35.31
C LEU A 152 -41.95 -1.89 34.23
N TYR A 153 -43.18 -2.36 34.42
CA TYR A 153 -44.30 -2.14 33.52
C TYR A 153 -44.55 -0.64 33.30
N PHE A 154 -44.69 0.11 34.39
CA PHE A 154 -44.99 1.54 34.31
C PHE A 154 -43.82 2.36 33.72
N THR A 155 -42.58 1.96 34.00
CA THR A 155 -41.39 2.56 33.36
C THR A 155 -41.39 2.32 31.86
N ALA A 156 -41.66 1.08 31.42
CA ALA A 156 -41.68 0.72 30.00
C ALA A 156 -42.82 1.43 29.26
N GLU A 157 -44.00 1.50 29.87
CA GLU A 157 -45.16 2.25 29.35
C GLU A 157 -44.86 3.74 29.19
N THR A 158 -44.17 4.33 30.17
CA THR A 158 -43.83 5.77 30.17
C THR A 158 -42.75 6.10 29.14
N ILE A 159 -41.65 5.32 29.08
CA ILE A 159 -40.56 5.53 28.11
C ILE A 159 -41.03 5.19 26.69
N GLY A 160 -41.85 4.15 26.55
CA GLY A 160 -42.45 3.71 25.30
C GLY A 160 -43.57 4.63 24.79
N THR A 161 -43.92 5.68 25.55
CA THR A 161 -44.96 6.66 25.20
C THR A 161 -46.35 6.04 24.99
N ILE A 162 -46.64 4.91 25.65
CA ILE A 162 -47.91 4.16 25.48
C ILE A 162 -49.02 4.77 26.34
N GLY A 163 -48.80 4.89 27.65
CA GLY A 163 -49.73 5.55 28.58
C GLY A 163 -51.15 4.94 28.63
N TYR A 164 -51.28 3.63 28.87
CA TYR A 164 -52.55 2.97 29.17
C TYR A 164 -53.31 3.64 30.32
N GLY A 165 -52.58 4.22 31.29
CA GLY A 165 -53.15 5.02 32.36
C GLY A 165 -53.57 4.22 33.60
N ASP A 166 -53.17 2.95 33.68
CA ASP A 166 -53.39 2.07 34.84
C ASP A 166 -52.68 2.59 36.10
N PHE A 167 -51.51 3.23 35.91
CA PHE A 167 -50.78 3.97 36.94
C PHE A 167 -50.73 5.46 36.63
N SER A 168 -50.78 6.31 37.67
CA SER A 168 -50.84 7.75 37.50
C SER A 168 -50.10 8.52 38.58
N PHE A 169 -49.34 9.54 38.15
CA PHE A 169 -48.67 10.47 39.06
C PHE A 169 -49.61 11.52 39.69
N ARG A 170 -50.91 11.52 39.35
CA ARG A 170 -51.86 12.55 39.79
C ARG A 170 -52.06 12.61 41.31
N ALA A 171 -51.96 11.49 42.01
CA ALA A 171 -52.07 11.43 43.47
C ALA A 171 -50.71 11.51 44.19
N GLN A 172 -49.60 11.62 43.45
CA GLN A 172 -48.25 11.55 43.99
C GLN A 172 -47.72 12.93 44.43
N PRO A 173 -46.67 12.98 45.29
CA PRO A 173 -45.97 14.21 45.65
C PRO A 173 -45.45 14.98 44.43
N SER A 174 -45.33 16.31 44.55
CA SER A 174 -44.90 17.19 43.45
C SER A 174 -43.53 16.82 42.88
N TRP A 175 -42.59 16.37 43.70
CA TRP A 175 -41.26 15.94 43.25
C TRP A 175 -41.33 14.72 42.33
N LEU A 176 -42.24 13.77 42.59
CA LEU A 176 -42.40 12.57 41.77
C LEU A 176 -43.12 12.89 40.46
N ARG A 177 -44.01 13.90 40.46
CA ARG A 177 -44.60 14.44 39.22
C ARG A 177 -43.56 15.13 38.36
N ALA A 178 -42.69 15.93 38.95
CA ALA A 178 -41.58 16.56 38.23
C ALA A 178 -40.62 15.53 37.65
N TYR A 179 -40.32 14.47 38.43
CA TYR A 179 -39.57 13.31 37.95
C TYR A 179 -40.24 12.62 36.76
N ALA A 180 -41.55 12.39 36.82
CA ALA A 180 -42.30 11.77 35.73
C ALA A 180 -42.21 12.57 34.42
N VAL A 181 -42.32 13.91 34.49
CA VAL A 181 -42.14 14.79 33.33
C VAL A 181 -40.73 14.64 32.75
N LEU A 182 -39.70 14.62 33.60
CA LEU A 182 -38.32 14.43 33.16
C LEU A 182 -38.11 13.04 32.52
N LEU A 183 -38.70 12.00 33.11
CA LEU A 183 -38.64 10.62 32.61
C LEU A 183 -39.30 10.51 31.23
N MET A 184 -40.46 11.12 31.03
CA MET A 184 -41.17 11.13 29.74
C MET A 184 -40.34 11.82 28.66
N VAL A 185 -39.82 13.03 28.92
CA VAL A 185 -39.04 13.79 27.93
C VAL A 185 -37.71 13.08 27.61
N THR A 186 -36.96 12.68 28.64
CA THR A 186 -35.65 12.05 28.46
C THR A 186 -35.79 10.65 27.86
N GLY A 187 -36.79 9.89 28.31
CA GLY A 187 -37.12 8.57 27.80
C GLY A 187 -37.50 8.61 26.32
N ALA A 188 -38.39 9.52 25.93
CA ALA A 188 -38.80 9.68 24.53
C ALA A 188 -37.62 10.08 23.62
N VAL A 189 -36.78 11.04 24.03
CA VAL A 189 -35.60 11.46 23.25
C VAL A 189 -34.60 10.32 23.09
N LEU A 190 -34.29 9.59 24.17
CA LEU A 190 -33.37 8.46 24.11
C LEU A 190 -33.93 7.29 23.29
N ALA A 191 -35.22 6.98 23.42
CA ALA A 191 -35.89 5.96 22.63
C ALA A 191 -35.87 6.31 21.13
N ALA A 192 -36.19 7.56 20.77
CA ALA A 192 -36.12 8.05 19.39
C ALA A 192 -34.70 8.00 18.83
N LEU A 193 -33.69 8.38 19.63
CA LEU A 193 -32.28 8.29 19.22
C LEU A 193 -31.85 6.83 18.98
N VAL A 194 -32.21 5.91 19.88
CA VAL A 194 -31.92 4.47 19.71
C VAL A 194 -32.61 3.95 18.45
N TYR A 195 -33.87 4.30 18.22
CA TYR A 195 -34.61 3.90 17.02
C TYR A 195 -33.97 4.43 15.72
N ALA A 196 -33.54 5.70 15.70
CA ALA A 196 -32.87 6.31 14.55
C ALA A 196 -31.52 5.62 14.27
N LEU A 197 -30.72 5.37 15.31
CA LEU A 197 -29.44 4.67 15.17
C LEU A 197 -29.63 3.21 14.72
N LEU A 198 -30.66 2.54 15.22
CA LEU A 198 -31.02 1.18 14.82
C LEU A 198 -31.46 1.12 13.35
N THR A 199 -32.27 2.09 12.91
CA THR A 199 -32.72 2.22 11.53
C THR A 199 -31.55 2.46 10.58
N ASN A 200 -30.64 3.38 10.93
CA ASN A 200 -29.42 3.61 10.16
C ASN A 200 -28.58 2.33 10.02
N LEU A 201 -28.44 1.56 11.10
CA LEU A 201 -27.70 0.29 11.05
C LEU A 201 -28.36 -0.74 10.12
N LEU A 202 -29.68 -0.88 10.17
CA LEU A 202 -30.44 -1.79 9.29
C LEU A 202 -30.38 -1.35 7.82
N VAL A 203 -30.45 -0.04 7.55
CA VAL A 203 -30.39 0.51 6.19
C VAL A 203 -28.98 0.37 5.61
N SER A 204 -27.93 0.68 6.39
CA SER A 204 -26.53 0.47 5.99
C SER A 204 -26.26 -0.98 5.64
N GLN A 205 -26.76 -1.94 6.43
CA GLN A 205 -26.59 -3.38 6.14
C GLN A 205 -27.28 -3.79 4.84
N ARG A 206 -28.51 -3.32 4.59
CA ARG A 206 -29.25 -3.64 3.35
C ARG A 206 -28.62 -3.03 2.09
N LEU A 207 -28.04 -1.82 2.20
CA LEU A 207 -27.33 -1.18 1.09
C LEU A 207 -26.00 -1.89 0.78
N GLN A 208 -25.27 -2.34 1.80
CA GLN A 208 -24.04 -3.12 1.63
C GLN A 208 -24.30 -4.49 0.96
N GLU A 209 -25.37 -5.18 1.34
CA GLU A 209 -25.75 -6.48 0.76
C GLU A 209 -26.22 -6.38 -0.69
N SER A 210 -26.95 -5.31 -1.06
CA SER A 210 -27.53 -5.12 -2.40
C SER A 210 -26.49 -4.72 -3.47
N LEU A 211 -25.41 -4.01 -3.10
CA LEU A 211 -24.55 -3.33 -4.08
C LEU A 211 -23.22 -4.02 -4.43
N GLY A 212 -22.83 -5.14 -3.80
CA GLY A 212 -21.51 -5.71 -4.09
C GLY A 212 -21.22 -7.16 -3.69
N HIS A 213 -22.05 -7.81 -2.88
CA HIS A 213 -21.65 -9.08 -2.27
C HIS A 213 -21.84 -10.30 -3.21
N GLY A 214 -22.92 -10.33 -4.00
CA GLY A 214 -23.28 -11.51 -4.80
C GLY A 214 -22.43 -11.75 -6.05
N GLN A 215 -21.60 -10.80 -6.49
CA GLN A 215 -20.82 -10.95 -7.73
C GLN A 215 -19.30 -11.01 -7.53
N VAL A 216 -18.78 -10.71 -6.34
CA VAL A 216 -17.32 -10.68 -6.10
C VAL A 216 -16.79 -12.08 -5.79
N THR A 217 -17.57 -12.90 -5.07
CA THR A 217 -17.18 -14.25 -4.65
C THR A 217 -16.92 -15.21 -5.82
N ASP A 218 -17.46 -14.93 -7.00
CA ASP A 218 -17.30 -15.77 -8.19
C ASP A 218 -16.13 -15.32 -9.09
N LEU A 219 -15.51 -14.17 -8.80
CA LEU A 219 -14.38 -13.69 -9.58
C LEU A 219 -13.14 -14.58 -9.39
N ARG A 220 -12.39 -14.75 -10.48
CA ARG A 220 -11.11 -15.46 -10.50
C ARG A 220 -10.12 -14.68 -11.35
N GLY A 221 -8.84 -14.73 -10.99
CA GLY A 221 -7.78 -14.02 -11.72
C GLY A 221 -7.89 -12.49 -11.61
N HIS A 222 -8.70 -11.99 -10.68
CA HIS A 222 -8.85 -10.56 -10.39
C HIS A 222 -7.72 -10.06 -9.50
N VAL A 223 -7.48 -8.75 -9.53
CA VAL A 223 -6.56 -8.09 -8.61
C VAL A 223 -7.37 -7.45 -7.48
N ILE A 224 -6.93 -7.68 -6.25
CA ILE A 224 -7.50 -7.04 -5.07
C ILE A 224 -6.66 -5.79 -4.75
N VAL A 225 -7.31 -4.65 -4.58
CA VAL A 225 -6.66 -3.40 -4.14
C VAL A 225 -7.27 -2.98 -2.80
N VAL A 226 -6.46 -2.93 -1.75
CA VAL A 226 -6.90 -2.50 -0.42
C VAL A 226 -6.48 -1.05 -0.20
N GLY A 227 -7.46 -0.20 0.08
CA GLY A 227 -7.29 1.24 0.31
C GLY A 227 -7.35 2.07 -0.97
N LEU A 228 -8.26 3.04 -0.99
CA LEU A 228 -8.42 4.04 -2.05
C LEU A 228 -7.79 5.38 -1.66
N GLY A 229 -6.46 5.38 -1.61
CA GLY A 229 -5.66 6.61 -1.53
C GLY A 229 -5.27 7.16 -2.90
N SER A 230 -4.37 8.15 -2.91
CA SER A 230 -3.78 8.71 -4.14
C SER A 230 -3.08 7.65 -5.00
N VAL A 231 -2.44 6.67 -4.38
CA VAL A 231 -1.77 5.55 -5.07
C VAL A 231 -2.79 4.48 -5.49
N GLY A 232 -3.70 4.10 -4.59
CA GLY A 232 -4.68 3.04 -4.83
C GLY A 232 -5.52 3.27 -6.08
N VAL A 233 -6.02 4.50 -6.27
CA VAL A 233 -6.82 4.86 -7.46
C VAL A 233 -6.03 4.70 -8.76
N ARG A 234 -4.76 5.13 -8.78
CA ARG A 234 -3.90 5.01 -9.96
C ARG A 234 -3.57 3.55 -10.28
N VAL A 235 -3.45 2.71 -9.26
CA VAL A 235 -3.30 1.26 -9.43
C VAL A 235 -4.57 0.66 -10.01
N VAL A 236 -5.75 1.02 -9.49
CA VAL A 236 -7.04 0.55 -10.05
C VAL A 236 -7.16 0.93 -11.53
N GLU A 237 -6.93 2.20 -11.88
CA GLU A 237 -6.96 2.68 -13.27
C GLU A 237 -6.03 1.88 -14.18
N SER A 238 -4.79 1.67 -13.73
CA SER A 238 -3.77 0.97 -14.52
C SER A 238 -4.12 -0.50 -14.72
N VAL A 239 -4.62 -1.18 -13.67
CA VAL A 239 -4.98 -2.59 -13.76
C VAL A 239 -6.23 -2.79 -14.60
N VAL A 240 -7.25 -1.94 -14.45
CA VAL A 240 -8.46 -1.98 -15.28
C VAL A 240 -8.11 -1.78 -16.76
N ALA A 241 -7.17 -0.87 -17.08
CA ALA A 241 -6.72 -0.64 -18.45
C ALA A 241 -6.06 -1.89 -19.10
N THR A 242 -5.60 -2.86 -18.30
CA THR A 242 -5.11 -4.15 -18.82
C THR A 242 -6.21 -5.16 -19.13
N GLY A 243 -7.47 -4.84 -18.84
CA GLY A 243 -8.61 -5.77 -18.93
C GLY A 243 -8.69 -6.77 -17.77
N THR A 244 -7.84 -6.63 -16.74
CA THR A 244 -7.90 -7.50 -15.56
C THR A 244 -9.01 -7.02 -14.62
N PRO A 245 -9.93 -7.89 -14.16
CA PRO A 245 -10.96 -7.49 -13.20
C PRO A 245 -10.35 -7.01 -11.89
N VAL A 246 -10.92 -5.95 -11.31
CA VAL A 246 -10.44 -5.37 -10.05
C VAL A 246 -11.51 -5.39 -8.99
N VAL A 247 -11.12 -5.81 -7.79
CA VAL A 247 -11.92 -5.72 -6.57
C VAL A 247 -11.20 -4.78 -5.61
N VAL A 248 -11.88 -3.73 -5.19
CA VAL A 248 -11.37 -2.76 -4.23
C VAL A 248 -11.95 -3.05 -2.86
N VAL A 249 -11.12 -3.04 -1.83
CA VAL A 249 -11.54 -3.05 -0.42
C VAL A 249 -11.27 -1.68 0.17
N GLU A 250 -12.31 -1.05 0.71
CA GLU A 250 -12.23 0.27 1.35
C GLU A 250 -13.08 0.28 2.62
N THR A 251 -12.61 0.91 3.68
CA THR A 251 -13.33 1.00 4.95
C THR A 251 -14.21 2.24 5.01
N ASP A 252 -13.79 3.34 4.37
CA ASP A 252 -14.54 4.61 4.35
C ASP A 252 -15.56 4.65 3.21
N GLU A 253 -16.85 4.53 3.56
CA GLU A 253 -17.98 4.59 2.62
C GLU A 253 -18.15 5.98 1.97
N THR A 254 -17.55 7.01 2.55
CA THR A 254 -17.61 8.40 2.06
C THR A 254 -16.40 8.77 1.21
N ASN A 255 -15.49 7.83 0.96
CA ASN A 255 -14.28 8.08 0.18
C ASN A 255 -14.63 8.61 -1.21
N ARG A 256 -14.09 9.79 -1.53
CA ARG A 256 -14.37 10.54 -2.77
C ARG A 256 -14.07 9.77 -4.05
N TYR A 257 -13.20 8.76 -4.01
CA TYR A 257 -12.79 7.99 -5.18
C TYR A 257 -13.71 6.80 -5.51
N LEU A 258 -14.65 6.46 -4.63
CA LEU A 258 -15.55 5.31 -4.81
C LEU A 258 -16.37 5.40 -6.10
N ALA A 259 -16.91 6.56 -6.41
CA ALA A 259 -17.69 6.77 -7.63
C ALA A 259 -16.83 6.61 -8.89
N GLN A 260 -15.60 7.15 -8.86
CA GLN A 260 -14.65 7.06 -9.96
C GLN A 260 -14.28 5.60 -10.27
N VAL A 261 -13.88 4.82 -9.26
CA VAL A 261 -13.44 3.43 -9.48
C VAL A 261 -14.60 2.52 -9.91
N ARG A 262 -15.81 2.76 -9.41
CA ARG A 262 -17.02 2.07 -9.89
C ARG A 262 -17.31 2.40 -11.36
N GLY A 263 -17.13 3.67 -11.75
CA GLY A 263 -17.27 4.11 -13.14
C GLY A 263 -16.27 3.46 -14.10
N LEU A 264 -15.10 3.05 -13.60
CA LEU A 264 -14.10 2.26 -14.34
C LEU A 264 -14.45 0.77 -14.43
N GLY A 265 -15.53 0.31 -13.77
CA GLY A 265 -15.93 -1.09 -13.73
C GLY A 265 -15.27 -1.92 -12.61
N ALA A 266 -14.55 -1.29 -11.69
CA ALA A 266 -14.04 -1.99 -10.51
C ALA A 266 -15.17 -2.29 -9.53
N LYS A 267 -15.19 -3.50 -8.97
CA LYS A 267 -16.11 -3.86 -7.89
C LYS A 267 -15.57 -3.32 -6.57
N VAL A 268 -16.44 -2.81 -5.72
CA VAL A 268 -16.06 -2.23 -4.42
C VAL A 268 -16.72 -3.04 -3.30
N VAL A 269 -15.90 -3.49 -2.36
CA VAL A 269 -16.32 -4.10 -1.10
C VAL A 269 -15.99 -3.11 0.02
N LEU A 270 -17.03 -2.66 0.72
CA LEU A 270 -16.87 -1.83 1.91
C LEU A 270 -16.64 -2.75 3.11
N GLY A 271 -15.47 -2.65 3.74
CA GLY A 271 -15.11 -3.52 4.85
C GLY A 271 -13.64 -3.47 5.22
N ASP A 272 -13.36 -3.99 6.41
CA ASP A 272 -12.01 -4.07 6.96
C ASP A 272 -11.30 -5.32 6.45
N ALA A 273 -10.21 -5.14 5.71
CA ALA A 273 -9.41 -6.21 5.11
C ALA A 273 -8.59 -7.02 6.15
N THR A 274 -8.54 -6.61 7.42
CA THR A 274 -7.98 -7.43 8.51
C THR A 274 -8.91 -8.58 8.91
N LEU A 275 -10.19 -8.50 8.53
CA LEU A 275 -11.20 -9.49 8.91
C LEU A 275 -11.32 -10.60 7.87
N ALA A 276 -11.28 -11.84 8.35
CA ALA A 276 -11.50 -13.06 7.56
C ALA A 276 -12.76 -13.02 6.67
N ARG A 277 -13.85 -12.42 7.16
CA ARG A 277 -15.10 -12.25 6.38
C ARG A 277 -14.87 -11.43 5.11
N THR A 278 -14.10 -10.35 5.20
CA THR A 278 -13.80 -9.48 4.06
C THR A 278 -12.91 -10.20 3.06
N LEU A 279 -11.90 -10.93 3.53
CA LEU A 279 -11.01 -11.74 2.69
C LEU A 279 -11.77 -12.83 1.91
N GLN A 280 -12.77 -13.45 2.56
CA GLN A 280 -13.68 -14.39 1.91
C GLN A 280 -14.56 -13.69 0.86
N LEU A 281 -15.13 -12.52 1.18
CA LEU A 281 -15.99 -11.76 0.27
C LEU A 281 -15.25 -11.34 -1.01
N VAL A 282 -13.97 -11.00 -0.91
CA VAL A 282 -13.15 -10.65 -2.07
C VAL A 282 -12.54 -11.85 -2.80
N ASN A 283 -12.88 -13.08 -2.38
CA ASN A 283 -12.37 -14.33 -2.94
C ASN A 283 -10.84 -14.35 -3.07
N LEU A 284 -10.15 -14.03 -1.96
CA LEU A 284 -8.69 -13.94 -1.91
C LEU A 284 -7.99 -15.18 -2.49
N ASP A 285 -8.54 -16.38 -2.25
CA ASP A 285 -7.96 -17.65 -2.69
C ASP A 285 -7.81 -17.79 -4.21
N ARG A 286 -8.57 -17.02 -4.98
CA ARG A 286 -8.61 -17.07 -6.45
C ARG A 286 -8.12 -15.76 -7.09
N ALA A 287 -7.62 -14.82 -6.28
CA ALA A 287 -7.05 -13.59 -6.77
C ALA A 287 -5.74 -13.86 -7.53
N ARG A 288 -5.45 -13.04 -8.53
CA ARG A 288 -4.17 -13.06 -9.26
C ARG A 288 -3.06 -12.38 -8.48
N ALA A 289 -3.40 -11.33 -7.73
CA ALA A 289 -2.47 -10.54 -6.94
C ALA A 289 -3.25 -9.64 -5.96
N VAL A 290 -2.56 -9.17 -4.93
CA VAL A 290 -3.08 -8.16 -4.01
C VAL A 290 -2.14 -6.98 -3.93
N ALA A 291 -2.69 -5.76 -3.88
CA ALA A 291 -1.97 -4.54 -3.56
C ALA A 291 -2.57 -3.90 -2.30
N VAL A 292 -1.78 -3.79 -1.24
CA VAL A 292 -2.17 -3.18 0.04
C VAL A 292 -1.58 -1.77 0.10
N LEU A 293 -2.44 -0.76 -0.07
CA LEU A 293 -2.05 0.60 -0.46
C LEU A 293 -2.70 1.69 0.41
N THR A 294 -3.13 1.36 1.62
CA THR A 294 -3.67 2.37 2.55
C THR A 294 -2.57 3.38 2.93
N SER A 295 -2.97 4.51 3.50
CA SER A 295 -2.04 5.54 3.98
C SER A 295 -1.42 5.23 5.35
N ASP A 296 -1.85 4.15 6.01
CA ASP A 296 -1.36 3.77 7.34
C ASP A 296 -0.52 2.48 7.26
N ASP A 297 0.75 2.58 7.67
CA ASP A 297 1.72 1.49 7.58
C ASP A 297 1.34 0.32 8.48
N LEU A 298 0.76 0.60 9.66
CA LEU A 298 0.31 -0.43 10.58
C LEU A 298 -0.86 -1.22 9.98
N THR A 299 -1.88 -0.53 9.46
CA THR A 299 -3.00 -1.16 8.75
C THR A 299 -2.50 -1.99 7.57
N ASN A 300 -1.56 -1.49 6.78
CA ASN A 300 -0.99 -2.24 5.65
C ASN A 300 -0.30 -3.54 6.11
N LEU A 301 0.42 -3.50 7.22
CA LEU A 301 1.06 -4.67 7.81
C LEU A 301 0.03 -5.66 8.39
N GLU A 302 -0.98 -5.17 9.13
CA GLU A 302 -2.04 -6.01 9.70
C GLU A 302 -2.82 -6.74 8.60
N VAL A 303 -3.18 -6.04 7.52
CA VAL A 303 -3.84 -6.63 6.35
C VAL A 303 -2.95 -7.67 5.69
N ALA A 304 -1.66 -7.36 5.47
CA ALA A 304 -0.73 -8.30 4.86
C ALA A 304 -0.55 -9.57 5.70
N LEU A 305 -0.47 -9.45 7.02
CA LEU A 305 -0.40 -10.59 7.94
C LEU A 305 -1.70 -11.40 7.96
N ALA A 306 -2.86 -10.74 7.96
CA ALA A 306 -4.16 -11.43 7.87
C ALA A 306 -4.30 -12.22 6.56
N MET A 307 -3.82 -11.66 5.44
CA MET A 307 -3.80 -12.35 4.15
C MET A 307 -2.80 -13.51 4.14
N ARG A 308 -1.63 -13.36 4.76
CA ARG A 308 -0.66 -14.45 4.92
C ARG A 308 -1.24 -15.58 5.76
N ASP A 309 -1.87 -15.26 6.89
CA ASP A 309 -2.54 -16.24 7.75
C ASP A 309 -3.65 -16.99 7.00
N TRP A 310 -4.44 -16.27 6.21
CA TRP A 310 -5.48 -16.87 5.35
C TRP A 310 -4.91 -17.80 4.27
N LEU A 311 -3.87 -17.36 3.56
CA LEU A 311 -3.24 -18.12 2.48
C LEU A 311 -2.37 -19.27 3.02
N GLY A 312 -1.92 -19.20 4.27
CA GLY A 312 -0.97 -20.13 4.87
C GLY A 312 0.35 -20.16 4.09
N GLU A 313 0.79 -21.37 3.76
CA GLU A 313 2.02 -21.62 2.98
C GLU A 313 1.89 -21.31 1.48
N ARG A 314 0.70 -20.89 1.02
CA ARG A 314 0.49 -20.54 -0.38
C ARG A 314 1.21 -19.24 -0.73
N THR A 315 1.99 -19.29 -1.80
CA THR A 315 2.74 -18.14 -2.34
C THR A 315 2.33 -17.78 -3.78
N ASP A 316 1.27 -18.42 -4.30
CA ASP A 316 0.76 -18.21 -5.66
C ASP A 316 0.05 -16.86 -5.84
N VAL A 317 -0.41 -16.25 -4.74
CA VAL A 317 -0.99 -14.90 -4.73
C VAL A 317 0.05 -13.90 -4.21
N PRO A 318 0.74 -13.14 -5.09
CA PRO A 318 1.69 -12.13 -4.66
C PRO A 318 0.97 -10.99 -3.94
N VAL A 319 1.49 -10.61 -2.77
CA VAL A 319 1.00 -9.49 -1.96
C VAL A 319 2.00 -8.35 -2.03
N ALA A 320 1.67 -7.29 -2.75
CA ALA A 320 2.44 -6.06 -2.81
C ALA A 320 1.99 -5.10 -1.70
N ILE A 321 2.93 -4.64 -0.89
CA ILE A 321 2.66 -3.85 0.33
C ILE A 321 3.33 -2.50 0.20
N ARG A 322 2.56 -1.43 0.43
CA ARG A 322 3.09 -0.09 0.62
C ARG A 322 3.44 0.14 2.09
N LEU A 323 4.64 0.62 2.36
CA LEU A 323 5.04 1.13 3.68
C LEU A 323 5.84 2.41 3.50
N ALA A 324 5.49 3.50 4.17
CA ALA A 324 6.24 4.75 4.13
C ALA A 324 7.60 4.59 4.83
N ASP A 325 7.64 3.95 6.00
CA ASP A 325 8.87 3.78 6.78
C ASP A 325 9.82 2.73 6.15
N ARG A 326 11.01 3.19 5.78
CA ARG A 326 12.10 2.38 5.21
C ARG A 326 12.54 1.23 6.09
N ARG A 327 12.72 1.51 7.39
CA ARG A 327 13.22 0.55 8.37
C ARG A 327 12.17 -0.51 8.60
N LEU A 328 10.91 -0.10 8.75
CA LEU A 328 9.79 -1.04 8.83
C LEU A 328 9.72 -1.90 7.55
N ALA A 329 9.85 -1.31 6.37
CA ALA A 329 9.86 -2.05 5.11
C ALA A 329 11.00 -3.07 5.01
N ALA A 330 12.19 -2.76 5.53
CA ALA A 330 13.30 -3.70 5.61
C ALA A 330 13.02 -4.83 6.60
N THR A 331 12.55 -4.51 7.80
CA THR A 331 12.18 -5.49 8.83
C THR A 331 11.07 -6.42 8.33
N VAL A 332 10.04 -5.89 7.66
CA VAL A 332 8.91 -6.69 7.17
C VAL A 332 9.34 -7.71 6.13
N ARG A 333 10.26 -7.34 5.22
CA ARG A 333 10.84 -8.27 4.25
C ARG A 333 11.63 -9.38 4.93
N GLN A 334 12.52 -9.03 5.85
CA GLN A 334 13.43 -9.98 6.51
C GLN A 334 12.71 -10.90 7.51
N ALA A 335 11.80 -10.36 8.31
CA ALA A 335 11.16 -11.10 9.40
C ALA A 335 9.94 -11.92 8.97
N PHE A 336 9.17 -11.45 7.98
CA PHE A 336 7.90 -12.06 7.57
C PHE A 336 7.91 -12.61 6.13
N GLY A 337 9.05 -12.53 5.42
CA GLY A 337 9.22 -13.13 4.10
C GLY A 337 8.36 -12.51 3.00
N PHE A 338 7.87 -11.27 3.18
CA PHE A 338 7.20 -10.55 2.10
C PHE A 338 8.22 -10.06 1.08
N THR A 339 8.03 -10.41 -0.19
CA THR A 339 8.98 -10.08 -1.27
C THR A 339 8.69 -8.76 -1.97
N HIS A 340 7.44 -8.27 -1.91
CA HIS A 340 6.98 -7.09 -2.67
C HIS A 340 6.63 -5.93 -1.75
N VAL A 341 7.58 -5.49 -0.94
CA VAL A 341 7.40 -4.34 -0.02
C VAL A 341 8.10 -3.11 -0.58
N ARG A 342 7.38 -2.00 -0.73
CA ARG A 342 7.90 -0.78 -1.35
C ARG A 342 7.49 0.48 -0.59
N SER A 343 8.45 1.39 -0.43
CA SER A 343 8.18 2.73 0.07
C SER A 343 8.00 3.73 -1.05
N THR A 344 6.87 4.44 -1.01
CA THR A 344 6.60 5.56 -1.91
C THR A 344 7.55 6.72 -1.64
N ASP A 345 7.97 6.87 -0.39
CA ASP A 345 8.76 8.01 0.07
C ASP A 345 10.22 7.81 -0.30
N GLU A 346 10.72 6.56 -0.24
CA GLU A 346 12.04 6.20 -0.79
C GLU A 346 12.15 6.41 -2.30
N LEU A 347 11.06 6.28 -3.03
CA LEU A 347 11.04 6.57 -4.47
C LEU A 347 10.89 8.06 -4.76
N ALA A 348 10.06 8.77 -4.00
CA ALA A 348 9.70 10.14 -4.31
C ALA A 348 10.73 11.15 -3.79
N ALA A 349 11.20 11.00 -2.55
CA ALA A 349 12.07 11.99 -1.92
C ALA A 349 13.37 12.24 -2.70
N PRO A 350 14.10 11.22 -3.20
CA PRO A 350 15.28 11.44 -4.03
C PRO A 350 15.03 12.31 -5.26
N TRP A 351 13.85 12.16 -5.89
CA TRP A 351 13.47 12.96 -7.06
C TRP A 351 13.38 14.44 -6.70
N PHE A 352 12.64 14.78 -5.63
CA PHE A 352 12.45 16.15 -5.20
C PHE A 352 13.74 16.81 -4.72
N VAL A 353 14.56 16.07 -3.98
CA VAL A 353 15.87 16.56 -3.51
C VAL A 353 16.81 16.81 -4.69
N GLY A 354 16.89 15.88 -5.65
CA GLY A 354 17.69 16.04 -6.86
C GLY A 354 17.29 17.29 -7.64
N ALA A 355 16.00 17.42 -7.96
CA ALA A 355 15.46 18.54 -8.71
C ALA A 355 15.69 19.88 -8.00
N ALA A 356 15.47 19.96 -6.69
CA ALA A 356 15.67 21.19 -5.90
C ALA A 356 17.14 21.63 -5.85
N LEU A 357 18.08 20.69 -5.95
CA LEU A 357 19.52 20.96 -5.96
C LEU A 357 20.09 21.19 -7.37
N GLY A 358 19.24 21.25 -8.40
CA GLY A 358 19.63 21.56 -9.77
C GLY A 358 19.99 20.32 -10.61
N LEU A 359 19.81 19.11 -10.09
CA LEU A 359 19.97 17.89 -10.88
C LEU A 359 18.73 17.68 -11.75
N GLU A 360 18.94 17.43 -13.04
CA GLU A 360 17.83 17.11 -13.93
C GLU A 360 17.43 15.63 -13.79
N VAL A 361 16.47 15.37 -12.91
CA VAL A 361 16.00 14.01 -12.63
C VAL A 361 14.99 13.56 -13.68
N LEU A 362 15.36 12.52 -14.43
CA LEU A 362 14.52 11.90 -15.45
C LEU A 362 13.61 10.80 -14.89
N GLY A 363 13.98 10.19 -13.76
CA GLY A 363 13.10 9.26 -13.05
C GLY A 363 13.72 8.63 -11.80
N THR A 364 12.88 8.02 -10.98
CA THR A 364 13.26 7.16 -9.85
C THR A 364 12.69 5.77 -10.02
N PHE A 365 13.44 4.77 -9.59
CA PHE A 365 13.00 3.38 -9.63
C PHE A 365 13.80 2.52 -8.64
N PHE A 366 13.34 1.30 -8.39
CA PHE A 366 14.09 0.31 -7.61
C PHE A 366 14.88 -0.63 -8.52
N ALA A 367 16.15 -0.86 -8.19
CA ALA A 367 16.91 -2.01 -8.66
C ALA A 367 16.98 -3.03 -7.52
N GLY A 368 16.12 -4.05 -7.59
CA GLY A 368 15.88 -4.95 -6.46
C GLY A 368 15.24 -4.15 -5.35
N ASP A 369 15.96 -3.99 -4.25
CA ASP A 369 15.50 -3.23 -3.07
C ASP A 369 16.20 -1.87 -2.91
N VAL A 370 17.05 -1.49 -3.87
CA VAL A 370 17.84 -0.25 -3.82
C VAL A 370 17.14 0.83 -4.65
N PRO A 371 16.74 1.97 -4.06
CA PRO A 371 16.22 3.10 -4.84
C PRO A 371 17.35 3.79 -5.60
N LEU A 372 17.16 3.95 -6.91
CA LEU A 372 18.10 4.62 -7.80
C LEU A 372 17.42 5.81 -8.50
N LEU A 373 18.21 6.85 -8.73
CA LEU A 373 17.88 7.97 -9.61
C LEU A 373 18.44 7.70 -11.00
N TYR A 374 17.69 8.09 -12.01
CA TYR A 374 18.16 8.29 -13.37
C TYR A 374 18.09 9.78 -13.68
N ALA A 375 19.23 10.38 -14.00
CA ALA A 375 19.37 11.81 -14.18
C ALA A 375 20.23 12.15 -15.39
N ARG A 376 20.03 13.36 -15.90
CA ARG A 376 20.91 14.00 -16.87
C ARG A 376 21.83 14.98 -16.13
N VAL A 377 23.12 14.89 -16.41
CA VAL A 377 24.15 15.81 -15.91
C VAL A 377 24.75 16.50 -17.13
N GLN A 378 24.69 17.82 -17.16
CA GLN A 378 25.40 18.62 -18.16
C GLN A 378 26.78 18.95 -17.61
N VAL A 379 27.83 18.71 -18.39
CA VAL A 379 29.21 18.97 -17.99
C VAL A 379 29.49 20.46 -18.11
N THR A 380 29.78 21.08 -16.97
CA THR A 380 30.07 22.52 -16.89
C THR A 380 31.43 22.81 -17.52
N PRO A 381 31.54 23.78 -18.44
CA PRO A 381 32.84 24.17 -18.99
C PRO A 381 33.84 24.59 -17.91
N GLY A 382 35.01 23.96 -17.86
CA GLY A 382 36.01 24.17 -16.81
C GLY A 382 35.63 23.64 -15.43
N GLY A 383 34.52 22.90 -15.34
CA GLY A 383 34.05 22.22 -14.14
C GLY A 383 34.79 20.90 -13.87
N GLY A 384 34.59 20.32 -12.69
CA GLY A 384 35.33 19.14 -12.25
C GLY A 384 35.06 17.86 -13.04
N LEU A 385 34.02 17.83 -13.90
CA LEU A 385 33.79 16.74 -14.85
C LEU A 385 34.39 17.01 -16.24
N ASP A 386 34.75 18.25 -16.57
CA ASP A 386 35.38 18.59 -17.83
C ASP A 386 36.78 17.94 -17.92
N GLY A 387 36.97 17.12 -18.95
CA GLY A 387 38.15 16.28 -19.11
C GLY A 387 38.21 15.06 -18.18
N ALA A 388 37.20 14.80 -17.34
CA ALA A 388 37.16 13.63 -16.48
C ALA A 388 36.90 12.35 -17.29
N ARG A 389 37.58 11.26 -16.91
CA ARG A 389 37.32 9.94 -17.52
C ARG A 389 36.18 9.25 -16.77
N LEU A 390 35.35 8.51 -17.51
CA LEU A 390 34.20 7.83 -16.90
C LEU A 390 34.58 6.84 -15.81
N ASP A 391 35.70 6.13 -15.91
CA ASP A 391 36.18 5.21 -14.87
C ASP A 391 36.39 5.90 -13.51
N ALA A 392 36.81 7.17 -13.51
CA ALA A 392 36.93 7.97 -12.29
C ALA A 392 35.58 8.34 -11.65
N LEU A 393 34.47 8.17 -12.39
CA LEU A 393 33.11 8.52 -11.96
C LEU A 393 32.27 7.28 -11.55
N THR A 394 32.88 6.09 -11.51
CA THR A 394 32.16 4.80 -11.43
C THR A 394 32.04 4.17 -10.04
N GLY A 395 31.94 4.99 -8.99
CA GLY A 395 31.76 4.55 -7.60
C GLY A 395 30.47 3.74 -7.38
N ARG A 396 29.43 4.38 -6.82
CA ARG A 396 28.08 3.77 -6.71
C ARG A 396 27.15 4.21 -7.83
N SER A 397 27.66 4.89 -8.85
CA SER A 397 26.91 5.31 -10.03
C SER A 397 27.44 4.69 -11.31
N ARG A 398 26.63 4.79 -12.37
CA ARG A 398 26.95 4.29 -13.70
C ARG A 398 26.50 5.31 -14.74
N VAL A 399 27.43 5.72 -15.59
CA VAL A 399 27.08 6.47 -16.81
C VAL A 399 26.59 5.46 -17.85
N LEU A 400 25.34 5.66 -18.27
CA LEU A 400 24.66 4.79 -19.22
C LEU A 400 24.95 5.22 -20.66
N SER A 401 24.97 6.53 -20.89
CA SER A 401 25.28 7.11 -22.19
C SER A 401 25.80 8.53 -22.05
N VAL A 402 26.58 8.97 -23.03
CA VAL A 402 27.05 10.35 -23.18
C VAL A 402 26.62 10.84 -24.56
N ARG A 403 26.20 12.09 -24.63
CA ARG A 403 25.95 12.82 -25.87
C ARG A 403 26.93 13.98 -25.95
N HIS A 404 27.81 13.95 -26.95
CA HIS A 404 28.76 15.03 -27.16
C HIS A 404 28.12 16.24 -27.85
N ARG A 405 28.74 17.40 -27.67
CA ARG A 405 28.28 18.65 -28.29
C ARG A 405 28.22 18.52 -29.81
N GLY A 406 27.02 18.69 -30.37
CA GLY A 406 26.78 18.65 -31.82
C GLY A 406 26.43 17.27 -32.38
N GLU A 407 26.51 16.21 -31.58
CA GLU A 407 26.02 14.89 -31.95
C GLU A 407 24.50 14.80 -31.74
N ARG A 408 23.80 14.30 -32.76
CA ARG A 408 22.36 14.01 -32.66
C ARG A 408 22.09 12.65 -32.02
N GLU A 409 22.99 11.69 -32.19
CA GLU A 409 22.85 10.33 -31.66
C GLU A 409 23.55 10.17 -30.32
N VAL A 410 22.96 9.37 -29.45
CA VAL A 410 23.48 9.09 -28.11
C VAL A 410 24.27 7.79 -28.14
N HIS A 411 25.53 7.82 -27.69
CA HIS A 411 26.36 6.61 -27.63
C HIS A 411 25.97 5.73 -26.43
N ARG A 412 25.34 4.58 -26.71
CA ARG A 412 24.78 3.62 -25.73
C ARG A 412 25.81 2.82 -24.94
N VAL A 413 27.01 2.65 -25.49
CA VAL A 413 28.08 1.85 -24.87
C VAL A 413 29.29 2.73 -24.72
N VAL A 414 29.28 3.51 -23.66
CA VAL A 414 30.40 4.38 -23.36
C VAL A 414 31.52 3.52 -22.79
N ARG A 415 32.67 3.52 -23.47
CA ARG A 415 33.84 2.80 -23.00
C ARG A 415 34.26 3.41 -21.67
N ARG A 416 34.77 2.60 -20.72
CA ARG A 416 35.19 3.10 -19.39
C ARG A 416 36.25 4.20 -19.47
N TRP A 417 36.97 4.28 -20.59
CA TRP A 417 38.02 5.26 -20.86
C TRP A 417 37.54 6.45 -21.72
N THR A 418 36.24 6.58 -22.00
CA THR A 418 35.71 7.80 -22.60
C THR A 418 35.90 8.96 -21.64
N THR A 419 36.31 10.10 -22.19
CA THR A 419 36.51 11.35 -21.47
C THR A 419 35.31 12.24 -21.73
N LEU A 420 34.80 12.88 -20.69
CA LEU A 420 33.79 13.91 -20.78
C LEU A 420 34.43 15.23 -21.22
N GLU A 421 33.73 15.97 -22.05
CA GLU A 421 34.11 17.31 -22.51
C GLU A 421 33.07 18.33 -22.05
N ALA A 422 33.47 19.59 -21.95
CA ALA A 422 32.56 20.71 -21.72
C ALA A 422 31.33 20.65 -22.64
N ASP A 423 30.15 20.93 -22.06
CA ASP A 423 28.83 20.86 -22.71
C ASP A 423 28.34 19.45 -23.08
N ASP A 424 29.05 18.39 -22.69
CA ASP A 424 28.54 17.03 -22.83
C ASP A 424 27.31 16.81 -21.95
N GLU A 425 26.41 15.95 -22.40
CA GLU A 425 25.32 15.44 -21.57
C GLU A 425 25.58 13.99 -21.18
N ALA A 426 25.78 13.76 -19.89
CA ALA A 426 25.92 12.43 -19.31
C ALA A 426 24.59 11.97 -18.70
N PHE A 427 24.13 10.79 -19.12
CA PHE A 427 22.96 10.13 -18.55
C PHE A 427 23.42 9.12 -17.51
N VAL A 428 23.13 9.38 -16.24
CA VAL A 428 23.71 8.68 -15.11
C VAL A 428 22.62 8.01 -14.28
N VAL A 429 22.93 6.82 -13.78
CA VAL A 429 22.11 6.10 -12.80
C VAL A 429 22.89 5.83 -11.52
N GLY A 430 22.26 5.97 -10.37
CA GLY A 430 22.87 5.63 -9.08
C GLY A 430 22.05 6.09 -7.88
N PRO A 431 22.51 5.84 -6.65
CA PRO A 431 21.96 6.43 -5.44
C PRO A 431 21.99 7.95 -5.51
N HIS A 432 21.01 8.60 -4.89
CA HIS A 432 20.88 10.05 -4.99
C HIS A 432 22.06 10.84 -4.41
N GLU A 433 22.63 10.37 -3.30
CA GLU A 433 23.82 10.96 -2.69
C GLU A 433 25.00 11.00 -3.67
N GLU A 434 25.18 9.93 -4.45
CA GLU A 434 26.26 9.81 -5.42
C GLU A 434 26.08 10.80 -6.58
N LEU A 435 24.85 10.88 -7.12
CA LEU A 435 24.54 11.78 -8.24
C LEU A 435 24.61 13.26 -7.83
N LEU A 436 24.22 13.58 -6.60
CA LEU A 436 24.42 14.91 -6.03
C LEU A 436 25.91 15.21 -5.79
N GLY A 437 26.70 14.18 -5.44
CA GLY A 437 28.16 14.28 -5.37
C GLY A 437 28.78 14.65 -6.71
N LEU A 438 28.34 14.02 -7.81
CA LEU A 438 28.78 14.36 -9.17
C LEU A 438 28.45 15.81 -9.53
N LEU A 439 27.24 16.28 -9.21
CA LEU A 439 26.84 17.67 -9.46
C LEU A 439 27.71 18.67 -8.68
N ARG A 440 28.03 18.37 -7.41
CA ARG A 440 28.94 19.21 -6.60
C ARG A 440 30.37 19.19 -7.13
N GLN A 441 30.85 18.04 -7.58
CA GLN A 441 32.17 17.91 -8.18
C GLN A 441 32.26 18.76 -9.45
N ASP A 442 31.24 18.73 -10.31
CA ASP A 442 31.23 19.52 -11.54
C ASP A 442 31.19 21.03 -11.28
N ALA A 443 30.53 21.46 -10.21
CA ALA A 443 30.48 22.86 -9.81
C ALA A 443 31.83 23.43 -9.32
N LEU A 444 32.81 22.57 -9.03
CA LEU A 444 34.16 22.99 -8.66
C LEU A 444 35.05 23.15 -9.91
N PRO A 445 36.00 24.10 -9.93
CA PRO A 445 36.95 24.22 -11.04
C PRO A 445 37.76 22.93 -11.24
N SER A 446 38.03 22.56 -12.49
CA SER A 446 38.89 21.43 -12.79
C SER A 446 40.34 21.67 -12.30
N ASP A 447 40.90 20.77 -11.48
CA ASP A 447 42.30 20.81 -11.06
C ASP A 447 43.31 20.50 -12.21
N ARG A 448 42.82 20.31 -13.43
CA ARG A 448 43.64 20.00 -14.61
C ARG A 448 43.95 21.28 -15.38
N PRO A 449 45.20 21.47 -15.87
CA PRO A 449 45.55 22.64 -16.63
C PRO A 449 44.63 22.75 -17.86
N ALA A 450 44.04 23.92 -18.06
CA ALA A 450 43.19 24.23 -19.21
C ALA A 450 43.91 23.78 -20.49
N ARG A 451 43.19 23.04 -21.37
CA ARG A 451 43.68 22.79 -22.73
C ARG A 451 43.88 24.16 -23.39
N ASP A 452 45.13 24.47 -23.67
CA ASP A 452 45.60 25.72 -24.27
C ASP A 452 45.20 25.72 -25.75
N ASP A 453 43.90 25.87 -26.03
CA ASP A 453 43.31 25.83 -27.38
C ASP A 453 43.00 27.27 -27.86
N ASP A 454 44.01 28.16 -27.79
CA ASP A 454 43.99 29.43 -28.56
C ASP A 454 45.38 30.03 -28.84
N ARG A 455 46.31 29.23 -29.36
CA ARG A 455 47.57 29.75 -29.94
C ARG A 455 47.92 29.13 -31.29
N SER A 456 47.05 29.31 -32.30
CA SER A 456 47.48 29.11 -33.70
C SER A 456 46.65 29.83 -34.77
N ARG A 457 46.06 30.99 -34.47
CA ARG A 457 45.53 31.89 -35.52
C ARG A 457 46.02 33.32 -35.30
N GLY A 458 47.26 33.57 -35.69
CA GLY A 458 47.79 34.93 -35.65
C GLY A 458 49.28 35.05 -35.92
N ASN A 459 49.83 34.30 -36.89
CA ASN A 459 51.04 34.79 -37.55
C ASN A 459 51.23 34.16 -38.94
N GLY A 460 51.22 34.99 -39.98
CA GLY A 460 51.71 34.62 -41.31
C GLY A 460 50.83 35.06 -42.47
N ALA A 461 51.00 36.31 -42.92
CA ALA A 461 51.35 36.71 -44.29
C ALA A 461 50.63 37.99 -44.74
N GLY A 462 51.42 39.03 -45.05
CA GLY A 462 50.98 40.27 -45.71
C GLY A 462 51.67 41.50 -45.18
#